data_AF-A0A7S3VZN1-F1
#
_entry.id   AF-A0A7S3VZN1-F1
#
_cell.length_a   1.000
_cell.length_b   1.000
_cell.length_c   1.000
_cell.angle_alpha   90.00
_cell.angle_beta   90.00
_cell.angle_gamma   90.00
#
_symmetry.space_group_name_H-M   'P 1'
#
loop_
_entity.id
_entity.type
_entity.pdbx_description
1 polymer ?
#
loop_
_entity_poly.entity_id
_entity_poly.type
_entity_poly.pdbx_seq_one_letter_code
_entity_poly.pdbx_strand_id
1 'polypeptide(L)'
;SSGCADLVQQRVAEGVLYVGQSAGSIVAGESIETAFWKGWDDPDVVPGVEWSAETLDAMGLAPDHLFFPHYSPEFEPLVQRERVKLPPTTAVVALADAGPAYVVGDLASEASADSCASQK
;
A
#
# COMPACT_ATOMS: atom_id res chain seq x y z
N SER A 1 8.25 7.71 13.20
CA SER A 1 7.73 8.31 11.95
C SER A 1 8.17 9.76 11.84
N SER A 2 8.46 10.27 10.64
CA SER A 2 8.72 11.70 10.38
C SER A 2 7.45 12.55 10.23
N GLY A 3 6.26 11.92 10.22
CA GLY A 3 4.98 12.58 9.93
C GLY A 3 4.75 12.86 8.43
N CYS A 4 5.66 12.47 7.55
CA CYS A 4 5.53 12.73 6.11
C CYS A 4 4.42 11.91 5.45
N ALA A 5 4.10 10.71 5.96
CA ALA A 5 3.01 9.88 5.45
C ALA A 5 1.68 10.62 5.56
N ASP A 6 1.37 11.18 6.73
CA ASP A 6 0.15 11.95 6.99
C ASP A 6 0.00 13.14 6.05
N LEU A 7 1.11 13.86 5.80
CA LEU A 7 1.13 14.97 4.85
C LEU A 7 0.86 14.50 3.42
N VAL A 8 1.43 13.38 2.99
CA VAL A 8 1.16 12.82 1.66
C VAL A 8 -0.30 12.39 1.55
N GLN A 9 -0.82 11.65 2.52
CA GLN A 9 -2.23 11.22 2.57
C GLN A 9 -3.17 12.42 2.47
N GLN A 10 -2.94 13.46 3.29
CA GLN A 10 -3.73 14.69 3.25
C GLN A 10 -3.71 15.32 1.86
N ARG A 11 -2.53 15.45 1.24
CA ARG A 11 -2.41 16.08 -0.07
C ARG A 11 -3.10 15.29 -1.18
N VAL A 12 -3.02 13.97 -1.13
CA VAL A 12 -3.73 13.12 -2.10
C VAL A 12 -5.24 13.25 -1.91
N ALA A 13 -5.73 13.32 -0.66
CA ALA A 13 -7.14 13.55 -0.37
C ALA A 13 -7.63 14.95 -0.84
N GLU A 14 -6.74 15.94 -0.90
CA GLU A 14 -6.99 17.27 -1.50
C GLU A 14 -6.92 17.26 -3.04
N GLY A 15 -6.71 16.09 -3.67
CA GLY A 15 -6.70 15.91 -5.13
C GLY A 15 -5.32 15.99 -5.78
N VAL A 16 -4.23 15.98 -5.01
CA VAL A 16 -2.87 15.89 -5.57
C VAL A 16 -2.62 14.48 -6.12
N LEU A 17 -2.07 14.39 -7.33
CA LEU A 17 -1.67 13.13 -7.92
C LEU A 17 -0.43 12.55 -7.21
N TYR A 18 -0.56 11.34 -6.68
CA TYR A 18 0.57 10.52 -6.24
C TYR A 18 1.10 9.67 -7.40
N VAL A 19 2.42 9.66 -7.60
CA VAL A 19 3.08 8.79 -8.58
C VAL A 19 4.14 7.96 -7.87
N GLY A 20 3.89 6.65 -7.75
CA GLY A 20 4.82 5.69 -7.16
C GLY A 20 5.61 4.93 -8.23
N GLN A 21 6.91 4.77 -8.02
CA GLN A 21 7.77 3.86 -8.78
C GLN A 21 8.39 2.85 -7.82
N SER A 22 8.30 1.55 -8.14
CA SER A 22 8.92 0.47 -7.37
C SER A 22 8.50 0.52 -5.89
N ALA A 23 9.43 0.74 -4.95
CA ALA A 23 9.13 0.95 -3.54
C ALA A 23 8.08 2.06 -3.29
N GLY A 24 8.07 3.11 -4.13
CA GLY A 24 7.04 4.15 -4.09
C GLY A 24 5.63 3.63 -4.43
N SER A 25 5.51 2.59 -5.25
CA SER A 25 4.22 1.92 -5.51
C SER A 25 3.82 1.04 -4.33
N ILE A 26 4.79 0.35 -3.70
CA ILE A 26 4.56 -0.51 -2.52
C ILE A 26 3.97 0.32 -1.38
N VAL A 27 4.63 1.42 -1.00
CA VAL A 27 4.18 2.26 0.12
C VAL A 27 2.85 2.98 -0.12
N ALA A 28 2.33 2.99 -1.34
CA ALA A 28 1.01 3.55 -1.65
C ALA A 28 -0.15 2.61 -1.27
N GLY A 29 0.11 1.31 -1.15
CA GLY A 29 -0.89 0.33 -0.74
C GLY A 29 -1.19 0.37 0.76
N GLU A 30 -1.87 -0.65 1.23
CA GLU A 30 -2.22 -0.84 2.64
C GLU A 30 -1.01 -1.28 3.50
N SER A 31 -0.13 -2.12 2.96
CA SER A 31 1.04 -2.66 3.65
C SER A 31 2.26 -2.75 2.74
N ILE A 32 3.45 -2.68 3.32
CA ILE A 32 4.73 -2.85 2.61
C ILE A 32 5.18 -4.30 2.47
N GLU A 33 4.41 -5.29 2.92
CA GLU A 33 4.84 -6.69 2.99
C GLU A 33 5.37 -7.26 1.66
N THR A 34 4.90 -6.74 0.51
CA THR A 34 5.36 -7.15 -0.83
C THR A 34 6.84 -6.83 -1.09
N ALA A 35 7.42 -5.87 -0.36
CA ALA A 35 8.86 -5.57 -0.40
C ALA A 35 9.70 -6.81 0.00
N PHE A 36 9.20 -7.60 0.96
CA PHE A 36 9.94 -8.73 1.51
C PHE A 36 9.84 -10.00 0.67
N TRP A 37 8.90 -10.08 -0.28
CA TRP A 37 8.59 -11.32 -0.99
C TRP A 37 9.71 -11.78 -1.94
N LYS A 38 10.37 -10.82 -2.60
CA LYS A 38 11.47 -11.12 -3.55
C LYS A 38 12.83 -11.20 -2.86
N GLY A 39 12.95 -10.73 -1.63
CA GLY A 39 14.22 -10.54 -0.93
C GLY A 39 15.11 -9.47 -1.57
N TRP A 40 14.53 -8.53 -2.33
CA TRP A 40 15.27 -7.41 -2.93
C TRP A 40 15.40 -6.24 -1.95
N ASP A 41 14.34 -5.98 -1.18
CA ASP A 41 14.33 -5.01 -0.10
C ASP A 41 14.77 -5.71 1.19
N ASP A 42 15.92 -5.30 1.73
CA ASP A 42 16.52 -5.88 2.92
C ASP A 42 15.96 -5.19 4.19
N PRO A 43 15.23 -5.92 5.06
CA PRO A 43 14.70 -5.35 6.30
C PRO A 43 15.78 -4.90 7.30
N ASP A 44 17.00 -5.44 7.22
CA ASP A 44 18.07 -5.15 8.18
C ASP A 44 18.73 -3.77 7.96
N VAL A 45 18.41 -3.08 6.85
CA VAL A 45 18.87 -1.70 6.59
C VAL A 45 18.28 -0.67 7.55
N VAL A 46 17.18 -1.03 8.25
CA VAL A 46 16.56 -0.20 9.27
C VAL A 46 16.80 -0.84 10.65
N PRO A 47 17.95 -0.56 11.29
CA PRO A 47 18.34 -1.25 12.52
C PRO A 47 17.39 -0.92 13.68
N GLY A 48 17.05 -1.94 14.47
CA GLY A 48 16.23 -1.79 15.68
C GLY A 48 14.73 -1.70 15.43
N VAL A 49 14.26 -2.02 14.22
CA VAL A 49 12.84 -2.18 13.92
C VAL A 49 12.45 -3.65 14.06
N GLU A 50 11.43 -3.90 14.88
CA GLU A 50 10.78 -5.22 14.98
C GLU A 50 9.64 -5.28 13.97
N TRP A 51 9.79 -6.12 12.95
CA TRP A 51 8.80 -6.25 11.88
C TRP A 51 7.57 -7.04 12.36
N SER A 52 6.46 -6.32 12.49
CA SER A 52 5.13 -6.77 12.86
C SER A 52 4.08 -6.18 11.90
N ALA A 53 2.81 -6.55 12.06
CA ALA A 53 1.72 -6.00 11.24
C ALA A 53 1.69 -4.46 11.30
N GLU A 54 1.82 -3.87 12.50
CA GLU A 54 1.80 -2.40 12.68
C GLU A 54 2.99 -1.71 11.99
N THR A 55 4.18 -2.29 12.05
CA THR A 55 5.35 -1.70 11.36
C THR A 55 5.36 -1.95 9.85
N LEU A 56 4.48 -2.83 9.37
CA LEU A 56 4.28 -3.10 7.95
C LEU A 56 3.24 -2.16 7.33
N ASP A 57 2.50 -1.38 8.13
CA ASP A 57 1.54 -0.40 7.64
C ASP A 57 2.22 0.58 6.67
N ALA A 58 1.60 0.72 5.49
CA ALA A 58 2.02 1.66 4.47
C ALA A 58 1.16 2.94 4.53
N MET A 59 1.21 3.78 3.49
CA MET A 59 0.41 5.02 3.49
C MET A 59 -1.08 4.80 3.25
N GLY A 60 -1.53 3.60 2.86
CA GLY A 60 -2.96 3.31 2.70
C GLY A 60 -3.67 4.20 1.67
N LEU A 61 -2.96 4.67 0.63
CA LEU A 61 -3.58 5.47 -0.44
C LEU A 61 -4.49 4.64 -1.35
N ALA A 62 -4.33 3.32 -1.33
CA ALA A 62 -5.26 2.37 -1.93
C ALA A 62 -5.57 1.29 -0.86
N PRO A 63 -6.61 1.50 -0.02
CA PRO A 63 -6.99 0.52 1.01
C PRO A 63 -7.36 -0.82 0.36
N ASP A 64 -7.14 -1.92 1.07
CA ASP A 64 -7.31 -3.30 0.57
C ASP A 64 -6.39 -3.69 -0.60
N HIS A 65 -5.43 -2.84 -1.00
CA HIS A 65 -4.54 -3.13 -2.13
C HIS A 65 -3.08 -3.22 -1.71
N LEU A 66 -2.40 -4.22 -2.24
CA LEU A 66 -0.94 -4.37 -2.16
C LEU A 66 -0.35 -4.36 -3.56
N PHE A 67 0.72 -3.59 -3.75
CA PHE A 67 1.38 -3.50 -5.05
C PHE A 67 2.64 -4.35 -5.09
N PHE A 68 2.76 -5.18 -6.11
CA PHE A 68 3.94 -6.01 -6.37
C PHE A 68 4.63 -5.54 -7.66
N PRO A 69 5.65 -4.65 -7.58
CA PRO A 69 6.34 -4.12 -8.74
C PRO A 69 7.36 -5.11 -9.31
N HIS A 70 7.77 -4.86 -10.56
CA HIS A 70 8.71 -5.71 -11.32
C HIS A 70 8.18 -7.13 -11.52
N TYR A 71 6.86 -7.25 -11.72
CA TYR A 71 6.26 -8.52 -12.04
C TYR A 71 6.72 -9.03 -13.40
N SER A 72 7.11 -10.29 -13.42
CA SER A 72 7.27 -11.11 -14.60
C SER A 72 6.61 -12.47 -14.32
N PRO A 73 6.28 -13.29 -15.34
CA PRO A 73 5.66 -14.59 -15.13
C PRO A 73 6.44 -15.54 -14.21
N GLU A 74 7.74 -15.33 -14.01
CA GLU A 74 8.55 -16.14 -13.09
C GLU A 74 8.18 -15.95 -11.61
N PHE A 75 7.58 -14.80 -11.27
CA PHE A 75 7.12 -14.48 -9.92
C PHE A 75 5.69 -14.96 -9.65
N GLU A 76 4.97 -15.51 -10.63
CA GLU A 76 3.59 -15.98 -10.41
C GLU A 76 3.47 -16.99 -9.25
N PRO A 77 4.33 -18.01 -9.11
CA PRO A 77 4.25 -18.94 -7.98
C PRO A 77 4.49 -18.26 -6.64
N LEU A 78 5.35 -17.25 -6.60
CA LEU A 78 5.62 -16.44 -5.41
C LEU A 78 4.37 -15.64 -5.02
N VAL A 79 3.80 -14.89 -5.97
CA VAL A 79 2.60 -14.07 -5.73
C VAL A 79 1.43 -14.94 -5.28
N GLN A 80 1.19 -16.10 -5.91
CA GLN A 80 0.12 -17.02 -5.50
C GLN A 80 0.33 -17.59 -4.09
N ARG A 81 1.58 -17.95 -3.75
CA ARG A 81 1.93 -18.46 -2.41
C ARG A 81 1.70 -17.42 -1.31
N GLU A 82 1.99 -16.16 -1.57
CA GLU A 82 1.79 -15.09 -0.58
C GLU A 82 0.32 -14.68 -0.50
N ARG A 83 -0.38 -14.58 -1.65
CA ARG A 83 -1.82 -14.23 -1.69
C ARG A 83 -2.70 -15.12 -0.83
N VAL A 84 -2.43 -16.42 -0.74
CA VAL A 84 -3.24 -17.35 0.08
C VAL A 84 -3.12 -17.10 1.60
N LYS A 85 -2.13 -16.31 2.03
CA LYS A 85 -1.92 -15.96 3.44
C LYS A 85 -2.68 -14.68 3.82
N LEU A 86 -3.20 -13.95 2.84
CA LEU A 86 -3.81 -12.64 3.04
C LEU A 86 -5.30 -12.74 3.35
N PRO A 87 -5.88 -11.72 4.00
CA PRO A 87 -7.32 -11.59 4.10
C PRO A 87 -7.99 -11.70 2.72
N PRO A 88 -9.19 -12.31 2.62
CA PRO A 88 -9.91 -12.43 1.35
C PRO A 88 -10.26 -11.09 0.68
N THR A 89 -10.26 -9.99 1.43
CA THR A 89 -10.52 -8.63 0.95
C THR A 89 -9.30 -8.00 0.28
N THR A 90 -8.09 -8.49 0.59
CA THR A 90 -6.84 -7.89 0.12
C THR A 90 -6.54 -8.29 -1.34
N ALA A 91 -6.49 -7.30 -2.22
CA ALA A 91 -6.11 -7.43 -3.62
C ALA A 91 -4.61 -7.21 -3.81
N VAL A 92 -3.93 -8.19 -4.42
CA VAL A 92 -2.54 -8.01 -4.86
C VAL A 92 -2.52 -7.60 -6.33
N VAL A 93 -1.97 -6.42 -6.60
CA VAL A 93 -1.83 -5.85 -7.93
C VAL A 93 -0.39 -6.06 -8.41
N ALA A 94 -0.19 -7.01 -9.31
CA ALA A 94 1.08 -7.29 -9.93
C ALA A 94 1.37 -6.29 -11.07
N LEU A 95 2.47 -5.54 -10.96
CA LEU A 95 2.83 -4.48 -11.89
C LEU A 95 4.08 -4.89 -12.67
N ALA A 96 3.92 -5.13 -13.98
CA ALA A 96 5.04 -5.35 -14.87
C ALA A 96 5.84 -4.05 -15.09
N ASP A 97 7.11 -4.16 -15.50
CA ASP A 97 7.94 -2.98 -15.81
C ASP A 97 7.44 -2.20 -17.03
N ALA A 98 6.69 -2.88 -17.90
CA ALA A 98 6.07 -2.28 -19.07
C ALA A 98 4.69 -1.71 -18.72
N GLY A 99 4.58 -0.39 -18.78
CA GLY A 99 3.32 0.33 -18.71
C GLY A 99 2.94 0.83 -17.31
N PRO A 100 2.01 1.80 -17.24
CA PRO A 100 1.51 2.33 -15.97
C PRO A 100 0.32 1.54 -15.44
N ALA A 101 0.07 1.66 -14.13
CA ALA A 101 -1.21 1.36 -13.51
C ALA A 101 -1.82 2.64 -12.91
N TYR A 102 -3.15 2.71 -12.89
CA TYR A 102 -3.89 3.86 -12.39
C TYR A 102 -4.91 3.42 -11.35
N VAL A 103 -4.95 4.12 -10.22
CA VAL A 103 -6.01 4.00 -9.22
C VAL A 103 -6.78 5.31 -9.24
N VAL A 104 -8.10 5.23 -9.35
CA VAL A 104 -9.01 6.39 -9.37
C VAL A 104 -10.13 6.10 -8.38
N GLY A 105 -10.29 6.97 -7.39
CA GLY A 105 -11.30 6.86 -6.34
C GLY A 105 -11.12 7.98 -5.31
N ASP A 106 -12.11 8.12 -4.44
CA ASP A 106 -12.03 9.06 -3.32
C ASP A 106 -11.38 8.35 -2.12
N LEU A 107 -10.33 8.94 -1.56
CA LEU A 107 -9.78 8.51 -0.26
C LEU A 107 -10.75 8.74 0.91
N ALA A 108 -11.85 9.47 0.68
CA ALA A 108 -12.68 10.08 1.71
C ALA A 108 -13.93 9.26 2.13
N SER A 109 -14.12 8.02 1.68
CA SER A 109 -15.43 7.35 1.86
C SER A 109 -15.72 6.81 3.27
N GLU A 110 -14.81 6.91 4.25
CA GLU A 110 -14.99 6.30 5.58
C GLU A 110 -14.88 7.28 6.77
N ALA A 111 -14.96 8.60 6.55
CA ALA A 111 -14.85 9.59 7.65
C ALA A 111 -16.09 10.49 7.85
N SER A 112 -17.13 10.40 7.01
CA SER A 112 -18.26 11.36 7.05
C SER A 112 -19.58 10.82 7.62
N ALA A 113 -19.60 9.65 8.29
CA ALA A 113 -20.85 9.07 8.77
C ALA A 113 -21.26 9.47 10.20
N ASP A 114 -20.38 10.05 11.03
CA ASP A 114 -20.66 10.27 12.47
C ASP A 114 -20.50 11.72 12.95
N SER A 115 -21.13 12.69 12.28
CA SER A 115 -21.46 13.97 12.94
C SER A 115 -22.70 14.64 12.36
N CYS A 116 -23.83 13.94 12.33
CA CYS A 116 -25.11 14.60 12.14
C CYS A 116 -26.22 13.90 12.94
N ALA A 117 -26.11 13.92 14.27
CA ALA A 117 -27.23 13.60 15.14
C ALA A 117 -27.25 14.50 16.39
N SER A 118 -28.32 15.30 16.46
CA SER A 118 -28.89 15.94 17.64
C SER A 118 -28.20 17.16 18.25
N GLN A 119 -28.50 18.33 17.66
CA GLN A 119 -28.94 19.48 18.46
C GLN A 119 -30.34 19.89 18.00
N LYS A 120 -31.37 19.48 18.76
CA LYS A 120 -32.65 20.16 18.92
C LYS A 120 -33.19 19.87 20.31
#